data_AF-A0A926U8W4-F1
#
_entry.id   AF-A0A926U8W4-F1
#
_cell.length_a   1.000
_cell.length_b   1.000
_cell.length_c   1.000
_cell.angle_alpha   90.00
_cell.angle_beta   90.00
_cell.angle_gamma   90.00
#
_symmetry.space_group_name_H-M   'P 1'
#
loop_
_entity.id
_entity.type
_entity.pdbx_description
1 polymer ?
#
loop_
_entity_poly.entity_id
_entity_poly.type
_entity_poly.pdbx_seq_one_letter_code
_entity_poly.pdbx_strand_id
1 'polypeptide(L)'
;MADPTKGRPSEFPLELDLQQQQAEILAELGSLLRQQREHQGLSVEDISGKTLINPRHLRSIEDGRLDLLPEAVYIRGFIRRFADAVALNGNEIASTFPASLSLATVTSPQSKKQLPSPISRLPAPDSQVAPFRLHLPTVPVKSLLRPPLSWLALGLCSLGLLALAQPALQQLAKSDPLSSKASSSKQATKQTALPPSPVASQLASNAEVKVAATGATSAPVKLSVTLKDKSWVRVVADGKKEFEGTLPAGKVMDWSAQERIVLRVGNGAGVVASVNNQAPKPLGSRGEVVEFVASADPDPIQRKRTEP
;
A
#
# COMPACT_ATOMS: atom_id res chain seq x y z
N MET A 1 -6.41 -54.69 -25.13
CA MET A 1 -6.51 -53.23 -25.30
C MET A 1 -7.13 -52.66 -24.04
N ALA A 2 -6.34 -52.05 -23.16
CA ALA A 2 -6.85 -51.35 -21.98
C ALA A 2 -7.09 -49.88 -22.35
N ASP A 3 -8.28 -49.39 -22.05
CA ASP A 3 -8.75 -48.03 -22.27
C ASP A 3 -7.97 -47.02 -21.40
N PRO A 4 -7.26 -46.03 -21.98
CA PRO A 4 -6.45 -45.08 -21.22
C PRO A 4 -7.26 -43.90 -20.66
N THR A 5 -8.60 -43.89 -20.72
CA THR A 5 -9.44 -42.76 -20.25
C THR A 5 -10.04 -42.94 -18.87
N LYS A 6 -9.52 -43.86 -18.05
CA LYS A 6 -9.99 -44.04 -16.67
C LYS A 6 -9.50 -42.90 -15.75
N GLY A 7 -10.34 -41.87 -15.66
CA GLY A 7 -10.54 -41.03 -14.47
C GLY A 7 -9.30 -40.37 -13.88
N ARG A 8 -8.96 -39.18 -14.39
CA ARG A 8 -8.25 -38.19 -13.57
C ARG A 8 -9.14 -37.93 -12.33
N PRO A 9 -8.68 -38.21 -11.10
CA PRO A 9 -9.45 -37.80 -9.92
C PRO A 9 -9.67 -36.29 -10.01
N SER A 10 -10.90 -35.85 -9.81
CA SER A 10 -11.28 -34.45 -9.70
C SER A 10 -10.42 -33.78 -8.61
N GLU A 11 -9.43 -32.99 -9.02
CA GLU A 11 -8.52 -32.24 -8.13
C GLU A 11 -9.18 -31.00 -7.48
N PHE A 12 -10.46 -30.74 -7.74
CA PHE A 12 -11.20 -29.53 -7.32
C PHE A 12 -12.19 -29.63 -6.12
N PRO A 13 -12.07 -30.54 -5.13
CA PRO A 13 -12.87 -30.45 -3.89
C PRO A 13 -12.27 -29.61 -2.74
N LEU A 14 -10.95 -29.44 -2.65
CA LEU A 14 -10.31 -28.93 -1.41
C LEU A 14 -10.20 -27.40 -1.32
N GLU A 15 -10.18 -26.70 -2.45
CA GLU A 15 -9.95 -25.25 -2.49
C GLU A 15 -11.20 -24.44 -2.14
N LEU A 16 -12.39 -24.94 -2.51
CA LEU A 16 -13.68 -24.33 -2.20
C LEU A 16 -14.00 -24.38 -0.69
N ASP A 17 -13.65 -25.49 -0.02
CA ASP A 17 -13.87 -25.68 1.42
C ASP A 17 -13.07 -24.66 2.25
N LEU A 18 -11.80 -24.43 1.87
CA LEU A 18 -10.94 -23.49 2.59
C LEU A 18 -11.41 -22.03 2.46
N GLN A 19 -11.85 -21.61 1.26
CA GLN A 19 -12.37 -20.24 1.08
C GLN A 19 -13.65 -20.01 1.87
N GLN A 20 -14.53 -21.01 1.93
CA GLN A 20 -15.76 -20.91 2.71
C GLN A 20 -15.46 -20.84 4.22
N GLN A 21 -14.54 -21.68 4.71
CA GLN A 21 -14.07 -21.62 6.09
C GLN A 21 -13.41 -20.26 6.43
N GLN A 22 -12.60 -19.73 5.53
CA GLN A 22 -12.00 -18.40 5.68
C GLN A 22 -13.06 -17.30 5.77
N ALA A 23 -14.09 -17.35 4.93
CA ALA A 23 -15.16 -16.35 4.93
C ALA A 23 -15.97 -16.39 6.23
N GLU A 24 -16.28 -17.58 6.75
CA GLU A 24 -16.98 -17.76 8.01
C GLU A 24 -16.17 -17.22 9.20
N ILE A 25 -14.90 -17.61 9.30
CA ILE A 25 -13.99 -17.10 10.34
C ILE A 25 -13.84 -15.58 10.22
N LEU A 26 -13.70 -15.07 9.00
CA LEU A 26 -13.59 -13.62 8.77
C LEU A 26 -14.86 -12.88 9.22
N ALA A 27 -16.05 -13.43 8.96
CA ALA A 27 -17.31 -12.82 9.38
C ALA A 27 -17.42 -12.75 10.92
N GLU A 28 -17.04 -13.82 11.63
CA GLU A 28 -17.01 -13.82 13.09
C GLU A 28 -16.03 -12.77 13.63
N LEU A 29 -14.78 -12.80 13.17
CA LEU A 29 -13.76 -11.84 13.59
C LEU A 29 -14.13 -10.39 13.22
N GLY A 30 -14.72 -10.20 12.04
CA GLY A 30 -15.23 -8.92 11.55
C GLY A 30 -16.28 -8.32 12.47
N SER A 31 -17.27 -9.12 12.85
CA SER A 31 -18.34 -8.70 13.78
C SER A 31 -17.79 -8.32 15.15
N LEU A 32 -16.83 -9.09 15.69
CA LEU A 32 -16.15 -8.81 16.95
C LEU A 32 -15.39 -7.47 16.90
N LEU A 33 -14.60 -7.26 15.86
CA LEU A 33 -13.82 -6.03 15.68
C LEU A 33 -14.73 -4.81 15.51
N ARG A 34 -15.82 -4.95 14.75
CA ARG A 34 -16.83 -3.91 14.58
C ARG A 34 -17.48 -3.53 15.91
N GLN A 35 -17.94 -4.53 16.66
CA GLN A 35 -18.56 -4.32 17.97
C GLN A 35 -17.62 -3.58 18.92
N GLN A 36 -16.35 -4.00 18.97
CA GLN A 36 -15.34 -3.36 19.82
C GLN A 36 -15.04 -1.93 19.38
N ARG A 37 -14.96 -1.67 18.07
CA ARG A 37 -14.78 -0.33 17.51
C ARG A 37 -15.95 0.59 17.88
N GLU A 38 -17.18 0.11 17.68
CA GLU A 38 -18.41 0.86 17.96
C GLU A 38 -18.59 1.12 19.46
N HIS A 39 -18.24 0.17 20.33
CA HIS A 39 -18.24 0.36 21.77
C HIS A 39 -17.28 1.47 22.24
N GLN A 40 -16.20 1.70 21.49
CA GLN A 40 -15.26 2.82 21.73
C GLN A 40 -15.68 4.12 21.03
N GLY A 41 -16.80 4.13 20.29
CA GLY A 41 -17.26 5.29 19.53
C GLY A 41 -16.33 5.69 18.38
N LEU A 42 -15.50 4.77 17.89
CA LEU A 42 -14.55 5.03 16.81
C LEU A 42 -15.21 4.82 15.45
N SER A 43 -14.94 5.72 14.50
CA SER A 43 -15.30 5.51 13.10
C SER A 43 -14.31 4.56 12.40
N VAL A 44 -14.69 4.03 11.25
CA VAL A 44 -13.77 3.23 10.42
C VAL A 44 -12.59 4.11 9.95
N GLU A 45 -12.86 5.40 9.72
CA GLU A 45 -11.87 6.41 9.36
C GLU A 45 -10.83 6.61 10.47
N ASP A 46 -11.24 6.58 11.74
CA ASP A 46 -10.32 6.67 12.89
C ASP A 46 -9.37 5.46 12.95
N ILE A 47 -9.91 4.26 12.73
CA ILE A 47 -9.09 3.04 12.66
C ILE A 47 -8.14 3.08 11.47
N SER A 48 -8.61 3.56 10.32
CA SER A 48 -7.77 3.74 9.14
C SER A 48 -6.61 4.70 9.41
N GLY A 49 -6.89 5.84 10.05
CA GLY A 49 -5.86 6.81 10.44
C GLY A 49 -4.79 6.23 11.38
N LYS A 50 -5.20 5.37 12.33
CA LYS A 50 -4.29 4.70 13.28
C LYS A 50 -3.46 3.58 12.65
N THR A 51 -4.06 2.79 11.76
CA THR A 51 -3.48 1.52 11.26
C THR A 51 -2.85 1.61 9.88
N LEU A 52 -3.14 2.70 9.15
CA LEU A 52 -2.81 2.90 7.73
C LEU A 52 -3.39 1.82 6.82
N ILE A 53 -4.49 1.19 7.22
CA ILE A 53 -5.25 0.25 6.39
C ILE A 53 -6.31 1.04 5.64
N ASN A 54 -6.48 0.77 4.34
CA ASN A 54 -7.51 1.42 3.54
C ASN A 54 -8.91 1.20 4.15
N PRO A 55 -9.74 2.25 4.32
CA PRO A 55 -11.09 2.12 4.90
C PRO A 55 -11.94 1.06 4.21
N ARG A 56 -11.77 0.87 2.89
CA ARG A 56 -12.48 -0.17 2.14
C ARG A 56 -12.18 -1.57 2.66
N HIS A 57 -10.92 -1.87 2.98
CA HIS A 57 -10.56 -3.19 3.52
C HIS A 57 -11.04 -3.37 4.95
N LEU A 58 -11.01 -2.30 5.77
CA LEU A 58 -11.56 -2.37 7.13
C LEU A 58 -13.06 -2.69 7.10
N ARG A 59 -13.83 -2.04 6.23
CA ARG A 59 -15.25 -2.37 6.02
C ARG A 59 -15.43 -3.80 5.52
N SER A 60 -14.64 -4.24 4.53
CA SER A 60 -14.71 -5.63 4.06
C SER A 60 -14.39 -6.65 5.17
N ILE A 61 -13.49 -6.34 6.10
CA ILE A 61 -13.22 -7.20 7.27
C ILE A 61 -14.43 -7.21 8.19
N GLU A 62 -15.00 -6.04 8.55
CA GLU A 62 -16.20 -5.95 9.41
C GLU A 62 -17.41 -6.66 8.80
N ASP A 63 -17.56 -6.60 7.48
CA ASP A 63 -18.67 -7.21 6.74
C ASP A 63 -18.42 -8.69 6.37
N GLY A 64 -17.25 -9.26 6.71
CA GLY A 64 -16.90 -10.65 6.37
C GLY A 64 -16.71 -10.91 4.86
N ARG A 65 -16.45 -9.86 4.07
CA ARG A 65 -16.36 -9.90 2.60
C ARG A 65 -14.97 -10.29 2.12
N LEU A 66 -14.70 -11.60 2.15
CA LEU A 66 -13.42 -12.19 1.74
C LEU A 66 -13.06 -11.88 0.27
N ASP A 67 -14.07 -11.85 -0.60
CA ASP A 67 -13.95 -11.57 -2.04
C ASP A 67 -13.41 -10.17 -2.38
N LEU A 68 -13.52 -9.24 -1.44
CA LEU A 68 -13.06 -7.85 -1.59
C LEU A 68 -11.73 -7.58 -0.91
N LEU A 69 -11.07 -8.62 -0.39
CA LEU A 69 -9.81 -8.53 0.32
C LEU A 69 -8.64 -9.08 -0.51
N PRO A 70 -7.40 -8.64 -0.24
CA PRO A 70 -6.19 -9.24 -0.83
C PRO A 70 -5.92 -10.66 -0.32
N GLU A 71 -4.76 -11.22 -0.66
CA GLU A 71 -4.34 -12.56 -0.20
C GLU A 71 -4.43 -12.75 1.32
N ALA A 72 -4.75 -13.97 1.76
CA ALA A 72 -5.00 -14.34 3.15
C ALA A 72 -3.89 -13.94 4.13
N VAL A 73 -2.63 -13.91 3.66
CA VAL A 73 -1.47 -13.43 4.44
C VAL A 73 -1.62 -11.94 4.82
N TYR A 74 -2.09 -11.10 3.90
CA TYR A 74 -2.36 -9.69 4.16
C TYR A 74 -3.58 -9.51 5.05
N ILE A 75 -4.63 -10.29 4.83
CA ILE A 75 -5.85 -10.27 5.65
C ILE A 75 -5.49 -10.50 7.12
N ARG A 76 -4.70 -11.53 7.41
CA ARG A 76 -4.20 -11.80 8.77
C ARG A 76 -3.47 -10.59 9.37
N GLY A 77 -2.64 -9.91 8.57
CA GLY A 77 -1.95 -8.69 8.98
C GLY A 77 -2.88 -7.49 9.21
N PHE A 78 -4.00 -7.40 8.49
CA PHE A 78 -5.02 -6.37 8.71
C PHE A 78 -5.81 -6.64 9.99
N ILE A 79 -6.25 -7.88 10.20
CA ILE A 79 -6.96 -8.32 11.41
C ILE A 79 -6.13 -7.99 12.66
N ARG A 80 -4.83 -8.34 12.65
CA ARG A 80 -3.92 -8.02 13.76
C ARG A 80 -3.90 -6.53 14.08
N ARG A 81 -3.63 -5.69 13.08
CA ARG A 81 -3.52 -4.23 13.26
C ARG A 81 -4.83 -3.60 13.70
N PHE A 82 -5.97 -4.09 13.20
CA PHE A 82 -7.28 -3.63 13.61
C PHE A 82 -7.52 -4.00 15.08
N ALA A 83 -7.35 -5.27 15.45
CA ALA A 83 -7.47 -5.73 16.83
C ALA A 83 -6.60 -4.91 17.81
N ASP A 84 -5.32 -4.69 17.47
CA ASP A 84 -4.41 -3.84 18.26
C ASP A 84 -4.96 -2.41 18.41
N ALA A 85 -5.53 -1.83 17.35
CA ALA A 85 -6.08 -0.46 17.35
C ALA A 85 -7.36 -0.30 18.19
N VAL A 86 -8.10 -1.39 18.42
CA VAL A 86 -9.27 -1.44 19.31
C VAL A 86 -8.95 -2.08 20.67
N ALA A 87 -7.66 -2.11 21.04
CA ALA A 87 -7.15 -2.60 22.32
C ALA A 87 -7.48 -4.07 22.64
N LEU A 88 -7.55 -4.91 21.60
CA LEU A 88 -7.56 -6.37 21.71
C LEU A 88 -6.16 -6.96 21.46
N ASN A 89 -5.95 -8.22 21.80
CA ASN A 89 -4.69 -8.91 21.51
C ASN A 89 -4.64 -9.31 20.02
N GLY A 90 -4.03 -8.48 19.17
CA GLY A 90 -4.06 -8.70 17.73
C GLY A 90 -3.36 -9.96 17.25
N ASN A 91 -2.35 -10.46 17.97
CA ASN A 91 -1.71 -11.73 17.61
C ASN A 91 -2.65 -12.92 17.82
N GLU A 92 -3.41 -12.92 18.91
CA GLU A 92 -4.37 -13.97 19.25
C GLU A 92 -5.53 -13.98 18.25
N ILE A 93 -6.15 -12.82 18.03
CA ILE A 93 -7.27 -12.67 17.07
C ILE A 93 -6.84 -13.06 15.65
N ALA A 94 -5.66 -12.63 15.20
CA ALA A 94 -5.18 -12.94 13.86
C ALA A 94 -4.76 -14.40 13.67
N SER A 95 -4.37 -15.10 14.75
CA SER A 95 -3.99 -16.52 14.67
C SER A 95 -5.15 -17.44 14.27
N THR A 96 -6.38 -17.03 14.59
CA THR A 96 -7.62 -17.73 14.24
C THR A 96 -7.88 -17.73 12.72
N PHE A 97 -7.47 -16.69 12.00
CA PHE A 97 -7.70 -16.60 10.56
C PHE A 97 -6.66 -17.44 9.77
N PRO A 98 -7.05 -18.44 8.97
CA PRO A 98 -6.12 -19.34 8.29
C PRO A 98 -5.49 -18.68 7.05
N ALA A 99 -4.19 -18.42 7.08
CA ALA A 99 -3.46 -17.67 6.03
C ALA A 99 -2.75 -18.51 4.97
N SER A 100 -2.81 -19.85 5.02
CA SER A 100 -2.04 -20.72 4.12
C SER A 100 -2.73 -22.03 3.77
N LEU A 101 -2.77 -22.35 2.47
CA LEU A 101 -2.45 -23.70 2.00
C LEU A 101 -0.96 -23.90 2.29
N SER A 102 -0.64 -24.72 3.29
CA SER A 102 0.74 -25.05 3.64
C SER A 102 1.39 -25.89 2.52
N LEU A 103 2.05 -25.24 1.56
CA LEU A 103 3.15 -25.89 0.84
C LEU A 103 4.34 -25.92 1.79
N ALA A 104 4.39 -26.99 2.59
CA ALA A 104 5.49 -27.45 3.42
C ALA A 104 6.76 -26.58 3.35
N THR A 105 6.80 -25.52 4.15
CA THR A 105 8.06 -24.92 4.56
C THR A 105 8.29 -25.35 6.00
N VAL A 106 9.02 -26.46 6.13
CA VAL A 106 9.86 -26.84 7.26
C VAL A 106 10.05 -25.70 8.28
N THR A 107 9.23 -25.68 9.32
CA THR A 107 9.66 -25.23 10.65
C THR A 107 8.86 -26.06 11.65
N SER A 108 9.43 -27.22 11.96
CA SER A 108 8.98 -28.13 13.02
C SER A 108 8.95 -27.41 14.37
N PRO A 109 8.00 -27.72 15.26
CA PRO A 109 7.96 -27.21 16.63
C PRO A 109 9.08 -27.84 17.49
N GLN A 110 9.39 -27.14 18.59
CA GLN A 110 10.27 -27.51 19.72
C GLN A 110 10.84 -28.94 19.77
N SER A 111 12.16 -29.05 19.93
CA SER A 111 12.76 -30.15 20.70
C SER A 111 14.07 -29.73 21.37
N LYS A 112 14.04 -29.63 22.71
CA LYS A 112 15.23 -29.69 23.56
C LYS A 112 15.86 -31.08 23.44
N LYS A 113 17.08 -31.21 22.92
CA LYS A 113 18.02 -32.28 23.30
C LYS A 113 19.44 -32.03 22.75
N GLN A 114 20.34 -31.70 23.67
CA GLN A 114 21.67 -32.30 23.87
C GLN A 114 22.61 -32.50 22.66
N LEU A 115 23.75 -31.79 22.69
CA LEU A 115 24.92 -32.02 21.85
C LEU A 115 25.53 -33.41 22.07
N PRO A 116 26.15 -33.96 21.02
CA PRO A 116 27.46 -34.60 21.16
C PRO A 116 28.53 -33.93 20.27
N SER A 117 29.70 -33.69 20.86
CA SER A 117 31.00 -33.53 20.20
C SER A 117 31.58 -34.92 19.82
N PRO A 118 32.76 -35.11 19.14
CA PRO A 118 33.81 -34.15 18.79
C PRO A 118 34.53 -34.37 17.41
N ILE A 119 35.57 -33.56 17.15
CA ILE A 119 36.78 -33.75 16.31
C ILE A 119 36.69 -33.54 14.78
N SER A 120 37.20 -32.39 14.30
CA SER A 120 38.51 -32.36 13.63
C SER A 120 39.07 -30.94 13.44
N ARG A 121 40.35 -30.85 13.79
CA ARG A 121 41.28 -29.73 13.84
C ARG A 121 41.29 -28.85 12.58
N LEU A 122 41.37 -27.53 12.80
CA LEU A 122 42.22 -26.65 11.98
C LEU A 122 43.11 -25.81 12.91
N PRO A 123 44.35 -25.49 12.48
CA PRO A 123 45.36 -24.82 13.29
C PRO A 123 45.09 -23.31 13.39
N ALA A 124 45.46 -22.75 14.55
CA ALA A 124 45.33 -21.33 14.88
C ALA A 124 46.31 -20.45 14.10
N PRO A 125 45.93 -19.20 13.80
CA PRO A 125 46.84 -18.07 13.88
C PRO A 125 46.58 -17.29 15.18
N ASP A 126 47.65 -17.16 15.94
CA ASP A 126 47.82 -16.33 17.12
C ASP A 126 47.66 -14.84 16.77
N SER A 127 46.78 -14.12 17.48
CA SER A 127 46.79 -12.64 17.61
C SER A 127 45.66 -12.17 18.54
N GLN A 128 45.96 -12.22 19.84
CA GLN A 128 45.74 -11.15 20.83
C GLN A 128 44.69 -10.07 20.46
N VAL A 129 43.47 -10.20 20.99
CA VAL A 129 42.60 -9.04 21.27
C VAL A 129 41.87 -9.26 22.59
N ALA A 130 42.25 -8.45 23.58
CA ALA A 130 41.65 -8.42 24.91
C ALA A 130 40.14 -8.13 24.84
N PRO A 131 39.29 -8.78 25.68
CA PRO A 131 37.89 -8.41 25.75
C PRO A 131 37.75 -7.09 26.53
N PHE A 132 37.34 -6.04 25.81
CA PHE A 132 36.80 -4.80 26.36
C PHE A 132 35.70 -5.12 27.38
N ARG A 133 36.00 -5.01 28.68
CA ARG A 133 34.98 -5.03 29.74
C ARG A 133 34.26 -3.68 29.78
N LEU A 134 33.12 -3.59 29.08
CA LEU A 134 32.19 -2.49 29.25
C LEU A 134 31.47 -2.66 30.60
N HIS A 135 31.95 -1.97 31.63
CA HIS A 135 31.30 -1.91 32.94
C HIS A 135 30.07 -0.96 32.82
N LEU A 136 28.86 -1.51 32.78
CA LEU A 136 27.64 -0.72 33.03
C LEU A 136 27.52 -0.49 34.55
N PRO A 137 27.48 0.76 35.05
CA PRO A 137 27.17 1.00 36.45
C PRO A 137 25.70 0.69 36.73
N THR A 138 25.45 -0.32 37.55
CA THR A 138 24.14 -0.64 38.10
C THR A 138 23.75 0.39 39.15
N VAL A 139 22.79 1.27 38.82
CA VAL A 139 22.13 2.15 39.80
C VAL A 139 21.00 1.39 40.51
N PRO A 140 20.95 1.36 41.86
CA PRO A 140 19.92 0.61 42.57
C PRO A 140 18.55 1.31 42.50
N VAL A 141 17.60 0.65 41.83
CA VAL A 141 16.16 0.98 41.76
C VAL A 141 15.49 0.70 43.11
N LYS A 142 15.72 1.55 44.11
CA LYS A 142 14.93 1.60 45.36
C LYS A 142 14.83 3.02 45.88
N SER A 143 14.22 3.92 45.11
CA SER A 143 13.68 5.18 45.65
C SER A 143 12.77 5.88 44.65
N LEU A 144 11.56 5.34 44.43
CA LEU A 144 10.49 6.07 43.72
C LEU A 144 9.09 5.63 44.18
N LEU A 145 8.95 5.41 45.50
CA LEU A 145 7.66 5.15 46.14
C LEU A 145 7.39 6.22 47.21
N ARG A 146 7.15 7.45 46.75
CA ARG A 146 6.55 8.53 47.55
C ARG A 146 5.98 9.59 46.61
N PRO A 147 4.66 9.61 46.32
CA PRO A 147 4.08 10.76 45.66
C PRO A 147 4.10 11.96 46.62
N PRO A 148 4.65 13.11 46.23
CA PRO A 148 4.63 14.30 47.08
C PRO A 148 3.18 14.80 47.21
N LEU A 149 2.74 15.05 48.45
CA LEU A 149 1.47 15.67 48.84
C LEU A 149 1.23 17.09 48.26
N SER A 150 2.05 17.54 47.32
CA SER A 150 2.05 18.89 46.73
C SER A 150 1.31 19.01 45.39
N TRP A 151 0.47 18.05 45.01
CA TRP A 151 -0.42 18.17 43.83
C TRP A 151 -1.91 18.33 44.20
N LEU A 152 -2.23 18.63 45.46
CA LEU A 152 -3.61 18.94 45.88
C LEU A 152 -3.92 20.46 45.93
N ALA A 153 -2.93 21.34 45.72
CA ALA A 153 -3.08 22.80 45.85
C ALA A 153 -3.24 23.56 44.51
N LEU A 154 -3.21 22.88 43.35
CA LEU A 154 -3.39 23.50 42.03
C LEU A 154 -4.68 23.06 41.31
N GLY A 155 -5.45 22.13 41.89
CA GLY A 155 -6.75 21.68 41.38
C GLY A 155 -7.93 22.59 41.75
N LEU A 156 -7.74 23.60 42.59
CA LEU A 156 -8.81 24.48 43.09
C LEU A 156 -8.71 25.94 42.61
N CYS A 157 -7.69 26.31 41.83
CA CYS A 157 -7.53 27.68 41.31
C CYS A 157 -8.02 27.87 39.86
N SER A 158 -8.41 26.80 39.14
CA SER A 158 -8.94 26.89 37.77
C SER A 158 -10.47 26.79 37.66
N LEU A 159 -11.19 26.56 38.76
CA LEU A 159 -12.66 26.48 38.78
C LEU A 159 -13.35 27.81 39.18
N GLY A 160 -12.59 28.87 39.46
CA GLY A 160 -13.11 30.15 39.98
C GLY A 160 -13.08 31.34 39.01
N LEU A 161 -12.69 31.17 37.75
CA LEU A 161 -12.43 32.30 36.83
C LEU A 161 -13.00 32.15 35.40
N LEU A 162 -14.08 31.38 35.23
CA LEU A 162 -14.85 31.36 33.97
C LEU A 162 -16.37 31.54 34.17
N ALA A 163 -16.76 32.23 35.24
CA ALA A 163 -18.15 32.54 35.56
C ALA A 163 -18.58 33.97 35.15
N LEU A 164 -17.97 34.55 34.11
CA LEU A 164 -18.34 35.88 33.59
C LEU A 164 -18.17 35.95 32.06
N ALA A 165 -18.95 35.20 31.29
CA ALA A 165 -19.26 35.50 29.88
C ALA A 165 -20.31 34.53 29.30
N GLN A 166 -21.57 34.69 29.67
CA GLN A 166 -22.70 34.44 28.76
C GLN A 166 -23.35 35.81 28.52
N PRO A 167 -24.09 36.12 27.43
CA PRO A 167 -24.50 35.31 26.27
C PRO A 167 -24.42 36.07 24.91
N ALA A 168 -24.00 35.43 23.81
CA ALA A 168 -24.12 36.00 22.45
C ALA A 168 -24.52 34.97 21.39
N LEU A 169 -25.41 34.04 21.76
CA LEU A 169 -26.08 33.11 20.85
C LEU A 169 -27.56 33.48 20.63
N GLN A 170 -27.86 34.71 20.20
CA GLN A 170 -29.24 35.07 19.80
C GLN A 170 -29.38 35.97 18.56
N GLN A 171 -28.32 36.23 17.79
CA GLN A 171 -28.43 37.12 16.60
C GLN A 171 -28.17 36.44 15.25
N LEU A 172 -28.00 35.12 15.18
CA LEU A 172 -27.83 34.41 13.89
C LEU A 172 -29.02 33.51 13.53
N ALA A 173 -30.23 33.98 13.83
CA ALA A 173 -31.49 33.36 13.43
C ALA A 173 -32.46 34.44 12.94
N LYS A 174 -32.13 35.06 11.80
CA LYS A 174 -33.02 35.81 10.89
C LYS A 174 -32.25 36.25 9.64
N SER A 175 -32.26 35.41 8.60
CA SER A 175 -32.26 35.86 7.22
C SER A 175 -32.72 34.71 6.32
N ASP A 176 -33.96 34.84 5.87
CA ASP A 176 -34.61 34.00 4.85
C ASP A 176 -33.95 34.13 3.45
N PRO A 177 -34.26 33.20 2.52
CA PRO A 177 -33.56 33.00 1.25
C PRO A 177 -34.20 33.68 0.03
N LEU A 178 -33.52 33.55 -1.12
CA LEU A 178 -33.83 33.98 -2.51
C LEU A 178 -33.49 35.43 -2.88
N SER A 179 -32.47 35.62 -3.74
CA SER A 179 -32.68 36.20 -5.07
C SER A 179 -31.45 36.03 -5.97
N SER A 180 -31.73 35.59 -7.18
CA SER A 180 -30.85 35.44 -8.32
C SER A 180 -30.47 36.79 -8.94
N LYS A 181 -29.20 36.97 -9.31
CA LYS A 181 -28.87 37.73 -10.53
C LYS A 181 -27.49 37.40 -11.08
N ALA A 182 -27.53 36.90 -12.31
CA ALA A 182 -26.41 36.88 -13.23
C ALA A 182 -25.92 38.31 -13.52
N SER A 183 -24.60 38.49 -13.67
CA SER A 183 -24.08 39.31 -14.76
C SER A 183 -22.61 38.98 -15.05
N SER A 184 -22.37 38.90 -16.35
CA SER A 184 -21.12 38.76 -17.07
C SER A 184 -20.17 39.94 -16.83
N SER A 185 -18.86 39.69 -16.82
CA SER A 185 -17.89 40.67 -17.32
C SER A 185 -16.69 39.97 -17.96
N LYS A 186 -16.65 40.07 -19.29
CA LYS A 186 -15.47 39.88 -20.13
C LYS A 186 -14.53 41.07 -19.93
N GLN A 187 -13.23 40.82 -19.79
CA GLN A 187 -12.21 41.74 -20.32
C GLN A 187 -10.93 40.99 -20.70
N ALA A 188 -10.71 40.89 -22.01
CA ALA A 188 -9.39 40.88 -22.66
C ALA A 188 -8.86 42.35 -22.67
N THR A 189 -7.59 42.73 -22.86
CA THR A 189 -6.50 42.20 -23.70
C THR A 189 -5.24 43.06 -23.46
N LYS A 190 -4.03 42.49 -23.50
CA LYS A 190 -2.78 43.05 -24.10
C LYS A 190 -1.66 41.99 -23.95
N GLN A 191 -1.43 41.09 -24.90
CA GLN A 191 -0.66 41.22 -26.16
C GLN A 191 0.81 41.60 -25.96
N THR A 192 1.72 40.66 -26.23
CA THR A 192 3.05 40.88 -26.86
C THR A 192 3.44 39.59 -27.60
N ALA A 193 4.01 39.77 -28.79
CA ALA A 193 4.07 38.82 -29.90
C ALA A 193 5.38 38.02 -30.00
N LEU A 194 5.31 36.97 -30.83
CA LEU A 194 6.35 36.03 -31.29
C LEU A 194 7.56 36.71 -31.98
N PRO A 195 8.66 35.94 -32.17
CA PRO A 195 8.95 35.51 -33.55
C PRO A 195 9.18 33.99 -33.71
N PRO A 196 8.94 33.42 -34.91
CA PRO A 196 9.34 32.06 -35.28
C PRO A 196 10.75 32.06 -35.91
N SER A 197 11.51 30.98 -35.72
CA SER A 197 12.71 30.71 -36.51
C SER A 197 12.77 29.23 -36.90
N PRO A 198 12.79 28.89 -38.20
CA PRO A 198 13.06 27.54 -38.69
C PRO A 198 14.51 27.46 -39.20
N VAL A 199 15.28 26.43 -38.80
CA VAL A 199 16.42 25.95 -39.61
C VAL A 199 16.60 24.46 -39.34
N ALA A 200 16.44 23.66 -40.39
CA ALA A 200 16.95 22.31 -40.48
C ALA A 200 18.47 22.33 -40.71
N SER A 201 19.22 21.42 -40.09
CA SER A 201 20.37 20.82 -40.75
C SER A 201 20.74 19.47 -40.13
N GLN A 202 20.99 18.54 -41.03
CA GLN A 202 21.26 17.11 -40.86
C GLN A 202 22.78 16.84 -40.70
N LEU A 203 23.13 15.54 -40.75
CA LEU A 203 24.44 14.86 -40.75
C LEU A 203 24.87 14.34 -39.37
N ALA A 204 25.29 13.09 -39.19
CA ALA A 204 25.50 11.98 -40.13
C ALA A 204 25.54 10.63 -39.38
N SER A 205 25.19 9.57 -40.12
CA SER A 205 25.75 8.20 -40.11
C SER A 205 26.60 7.75 -38.91
N ASN A 206 26.15 6.68 -38.24
CA ASN A 206 26.89 5.43 -38.33
C ASN A 206 25.96 4.22 -38.15
N ALA A 207 25.64 3.58 -39.28
CA ALA A 207 25.16 2.22 -39.31
C ALA A 207 26.38 1.29 -39.33
N GLU A 208 26.48 0.39 -38.36
CA GLU A 208 27.15 -0.88 -38.59
C GLU A 208 26.34 -2.00 -37.94
N VAL A 209 25.96 -2.93 -38.80
CA VAL A 209 25.06 -4.06 -38.59
C VAL A 209 25.89 -5.28 -38.18
N LYS A 210 25.47 -6.04 -37.16
CA LYS A 210 25.77 -7.48 -37.13
C LYS A 210 24.72 -8.34 -36.41
N VAL A 211 23.75 -8.79 -37.21
CA VAL A 211 23.27 -10.18 -37.45
C VAL A 211 22.93 -11.11 -36.25
N ALA A 212 21.63 -11.48 -36.25
CA ALA A 212 20.99 -12.78 -35.97
C ALA A 212 20.73 -13.25 -34.52
N ALA A 213 19.44 -13.22 -34.16
CA ALA A 213 18.71 -14.41 -33.71
C ALA A 213 17.23 -14.30 -34.11
N THR A 214 16.73 -15.32 -34.82
CA THR A 214 15.33 -15.45 -35.23
C THR A 214 14.46 -15.81 -34.02
N GLY A 215 13.53 -14.93 -33.71
CA GLY A 215 12.40 -15.13 -32.80
C GLY A 215 11.59 -13.85 -32.83
N ALA A 216 10.28 -13.93 -33.11
CA ALA A 216 9.40 -12.79 -33.37
C ALA A 216 9.70 -11.59 -32.45
N THR A 217 10.46 -10.61 -32.96
CA THR A 217 10.94 -9.48 -32.17
C THR A 217 9.92 -8.37 -32.29
N SER A 218 9.00 -8.32 -31.32
CA SER A 218 8.22 -7.12 -31.09
C SER A 218 9.17 -6.01 -30.61
N ALA A 219 9.00 -4.78 -31.11
CA ALA A 219 9.88 -3.67 -30.76
C ALA A 219 9.78 -3.38 -29.25
N PRO A 220 10.91 -3.12 -28.55
CA PRO A 220 10.88 -2.94 -27.10
C PRO A 220 10.03 -1.74 -26.70
N VAL A 221 9.16 -1.94 -25.71
CA VAL A 221 8.31 -0.89 -25.12
C VAL A 221 9.16 -0.01 -24.23
N LYS A 222 9.18 1.29 -24.49
CA LYS A 222 9.77 2.29 -23.61
C LYS A 222 8.68 3.11 -22.94
N LEU A 223 8.68 3.17 -21.62
CA LEU A 223 7.76 3.95 -20.82
C LEU A 223 8.52 5.06 -20.11
N SER A 224 8.18 6.31 -20.39
CA SER A 224 8.65 7.47 -19.64
C SER A 224 7.53 7.99 -18.74
N VAL A 225 7.82 8.18 -17.47
CA VAL A 225 6.85 8.67 -16.47
C VAL A 225 7.38 9.94 -15.83
N THR A 226 6.58 11.00 -15.92
CA THR A 226 6.84 12.29 -15.28
C THR A 226 5.84 12.52 -14.15
N LEU A 227 6.35 12.78 -12.96
CA LEU A 227 5.53 13.13 -11.80
C LEU A 227 5.33 14.65 -11.70
N LYS A 228 4.09 15.10 -11.82
CA LYS A 228 3.66 16.47 -11.49
C LYS A 228 3.40 16.65 -10.01
N ASP A 229 2.94 15.60 -9.32
CA ASP A 229 2.72 15.57 -7.87
C ASP A 229 3.30 14.29 -7.26
N LYS A 230 3.44 14.27 -5.93
CA LYS A 230 3.83 13.06 -5.20
C LYS A 230 2.85 11.92 -5.50
N SER A 231 3.39 10.76 -5.89
CA SER A 231 2.58 9.57 -6.14
C SER A 231 3.33 8.30 -5.77
N TRP A 232 2.60 7.32 -5.25
CA TRP A 232 3.06 5.94 -5.21
C TRP A 232 3.05 5.36 -6.62
N VAL A 233 4.10 4.64 -6.99
CA VAL A 233 4.32 4.07 -8.31
C VAL A 233 4.87 2.65 -8.16
N ARG A 234 4.29 1.69 -8.89
CA ARG A 234 4.81 0.34 -9.07
C ARG A 234 4.94 0.04 -10.57
N VAL A 235 6.10 -0.46 -10.97
CA VAL A 235 6.42 -0.80 -12.37
C VAL A 235 6.82 -2.26 -12.44
N VAL A 236 6.15 -2.99 -13.33
CA VAL A 236 6.46 -4.38 -13.66
C VAL A 236 6.75 -4.45 -15.15
N ALA A 237 7.99 -4.78 -15.52
CA ALA A 237 8.43 -4.98 -16.89
C ALA A 237 8.59 -6.49 -17.15
N ASP A 238 7.93 -7.02 -18.18
CA ASP A 238 8.01 -8.44 -18.57
C ASP A 238 7.78 -9.41 -17.40
N GLY A 239 6.83 -9.06 -16.52
CA GLY A 239 6.49 -9.85 -15.32
C GLY A 239 7.41 -9.65 -14.12
N LYS A 240 8.55 -8.96 -14.27
CA LYS A 240 9.48 -8.65 -13.20
C LYS A 240 9.24 -7.24 -12.64
N LYS A 241 9.16 -7.15 -11.31
CA LYS A 241 9.01 -5.86 -10.63
C LYS A 241 10.32 -5.07 -10.69
N GLU A 242 10.33 -4.01 -11.49
CA GLU A 242 11.49 -3.13 -11.68
C GLU A 242 11.51 -1.97 -10.68
N PHE A 243 10.34 -1.50 -10.25
CA PHE A 243 10.25 -0.41 -9.27
C PHE A 243 9.00 -0.51 -8.40
N GLU A 244 9.14 -0.12 -7.14
CA GLU A 244 8.02 0.11 -6.23
C GLU A 244 8.39 1.13 -5.16
N GLY A 245 7.63 2.21 -5.06
CA GLY A 245 7.86 3.22 -4.05
C GLY A 245 7.06 4.49 -4.28
N THR A 246 7.22 5.44 -3.35
CA THR A 246 6.64 6.78 -3.50
C THR A 246 7.66 7.72 -4.11
N LEU A 247 7.29 8.38 -5.20
CA LEU A 247 8.14 9.34 -5.89
C LEU A 247 7.65 10.77 -5.63
N PRO A 248 8.54 11.75 -5.42
CA PRO A 248 8.18 13.15 -5.28
C PRO A 248 7.82 13.79 -6.63
N ALA A 249 7.18 14.96 -6.58
CA ALA A 249 6.92 15.79 -7.76
C ALA A 249 8.23 16.21 -8.45
N GLY A 250 8.16 16.42 -9.77
CA GLY A 250 9.27 16.86 -10.60
C GLY A 250 10.23 15.74 -11.04
N LYS A 251 10.03 14.50 -10.59
CA LYS A 251 10.88 13.36 -10.98
C LYS A 251 10.43 12.76 -12.32
N VAL A 252 11.39 12.47 -13.18
CA VAL A 252 11.20 11.72 -14.43
C VAL A 252 11.89 10.37 -14.30
N MET A 253 11.23 9.31 -14.74
CA MET A 253 11.73 7.94 -14.70
C MET A 253 11.40 7.23 -16.00
N ASP A 254 12.37 6.47 -16.53
CA ASP A 254 12.22 5.73 -17.78
C ASP A 254 12.45 4.24 -17.54
N TRP A 255 11.62 3.41 -18.16
CA TRP A 255 11.71 1.95 -18.14
C TRP A 255 11.58 1.38 -19.54
N SER A 256 12.20 0.22 -19.78
CA SER A 256 12.10 -0.50 -21.06
C SER A 256 11.80 -1.97 -20.81
N ALA A 257 10.98 -2.56 -21.66
CA ALA A 257 10.60 -3.97 -21.63
C ALA A 257 10.48 -4.55 -23.05
N GLN A 258 10.50 -5.86 -23.20
CA GLN A 258 10.40 -6.55 -24.49
C GLN A 258 8.94 -6.85 -24.87
N GLU A 259 8.09 -7.20 -23.91
CA GLU A 259 6.70 -7.60 -24.15
C GLU A 259 5.73 -6.55 -23.64
N ARG A 260 5.81 -6.22 -22.33
CA ARG A 260 4.89 -5.26 -21.72
C ARG A 260 5.41 -4.63 -20.44
N ILE A 261 4.92 -3.42 -20.16
CA ILE A 261 5.11 -2.72 -18.89
C ILE A 261 3.73 -2.48 -18.25
N VAL A 262 3.56 -2.95 -17.03
CA VAL A 262 2.40 -2.63 -16.19
C VAL A 262 2.83 -1.59 -15.16
N LEU A 263 2.23 -0.41 -15.25
CA LEU A 263 2.42 0.72 -14.37
C LEU A 263 1.18 0.87 -13.48
N ARG A 264 1.35 0.80 -12.16
CA ARG A 264 0.32 1.17 -11.19
C ARG A 264 0.69 2.45 -10.47
N VAL A 265 -0.26 3.37 -10.39
CA VAL A 265 -0.09 4.70 -9.82
C VAL A 265 -1.17 4.97 -8.78
N GLY A 266 -0.79 5.48 -7.60
CA GLY A 266 -1.73 5.78 -6.52
C GLY A 266 -2.41 7.16 -6.60
N ASN A 267 -1.84 8.11 -7.35
CA ASN A 267 -2.39 9.44 -7.60
C ASN A 267 -2.29 9.78 -9.09
N GLY A 268 -3.29 9.34 -9.87
CA GLY A 268 -3.31 9.45 -11.33
C GLY A 268 -3.18 10.87 -11.90
N ALA A 269 -3.75 11.90 -11.26
CA ALA A 269 -3.62 13.29 -11.73
C ALA A 269 -2.19 13.83 -11.65
N GLY A 270 -1.42 13.29 -10.72
CA GLY A 270 -0.03 13.67 -10.49
C GLY A 270 0.95 13.02 -11.44
N VAL A 271 0.51 12.13 -12.34
CA VAL A 271 1.41 11.32 -13.15
C VAL A 271 1.04 11.37 -14.63
N VAL A 272 2.05 11.65 -15.44
CA VAL A 272 1.95 11.68 -16.89
C VAL A 272 2.88 10.62 -17.45
N ALA A 273 2.39 9.77 -18.35
CA ALA A 273 3.20 8.73 -18.97
C ALA A 273 3.23 8.89 -20.50
N SER A 274 4.37 8.56 -21.08
CA SER A 274 4.61 8.48 -22.52
C SER A 274 5.11 7.08 -22.85
N VAL A 275 4.54 6.47 -23.90
CA VAL A 275 4.94 5.15 -24.39
C VAL A 275 5.58 5.32 -25.76
N ASN A 276 6.76 4.74 -25.99
CA ASN A 276 7.44 4.73 -27.28
C ASN A 276 7.58 6.14 -27.90
N ASN A 277 7.87 7.15 -27.07
CA ASN A 277 7.98 8.57 -27.42
C ASN A 277 6.68 9.22 -27.95
N GLN A 278 5.51 8.61 -27.72
CA GLN A 278 4.23 9.23 -28.03
C GLN A 278 3.91 10.38 -27.07
N ALA A 279 2.92 11.21 -27.44
CA ALA A 279 2.54 12.36 -26.63
C ALA A 279 2.20 11.95 -25.18
N PRO A 280 2.81 12.60 -24.17
CA PRO A 280 2.63 12.22 -22.77
C PRO A 280 1.17 12.45 -22.34
N LYS A 281 0.54 11.41 -21.79
CA LYS A 281 -0.87 11.40 -21.39
C LYS A 281 -1.01 11.31 -19.86
N PRO A 282 -1.85 12.14 -19.23
CA PRO A 282 -2.16 11.99 -17.81
C PRO A 282 -2.88 10.66 -17.57
N LEU A 283 -2.53 9.99 -16.48
CA LEU A 283 -3.02 8.63 -16.23
C LEU A 283 -4.38 8.59 -15.54
N GLY A 284 -4.79 9.63 -14.80
CA GLY A 284 -6.12 9.66 -14.18
C GLY A 284 -6.43 10.93 -13.42
N SER A 285 -7.39 10.81 -12.50
CA SER A 285 -7.88 11.90 -11.64
C SER A 285 -7.11 11.98 -10.32
N ARG A 286 -7.33 13.06 -9.55
CA ARG A 286 -6.62 13.29 -8.29
C ARG A 286 -6.97 12.23 -7.25
N GLY A 287 -5.97 11.54 -6.72
CA GLY A 287 -6.15 10.46 -5.73
C GLY A 287 -6.70 9.15 -6.31
N GLU A 288 -6.88 9.05 -7.63
CA GLU A 288 -7.31 7.84 -8.30
C GLU A 288 -6.14 6.86 -8.45
N VAL A 289 -6.38 5.59 -8.13
CA VAL A 289 -5.42 4.52 -8.37
C VAL A 289 -5.64 4.00 -9.79
N VAL A 290 -4.65 4.17 -10.66
CA VAL A 290 -4.74 3.77 -12.07
C VAL A 290 -3.72 2.69 -12.39
N GLU A 291 -4.17 1.67 -13.12
CA GLU A 291 -3.31 0.71 -13.78
C GLU A 291 -3.23 1.05 -15.28
N PHE A 292 -2.02 1.23 -15.77
CA PHE A 292 -1.71 1.53 -17.15
C PHE A 292 -0.82 0.41 -17.71
N VAL A 293 -1.19 -0.14 -18.86
CA VAL A 293 -0.46 -1.21 -19.53
C VAL A 293 0.06 -0.70 -20.86
N ALA A 294 1.37 -0.75 -21.03
CA ALA A 294 2.03 -0.51 -22.31
C ALA A 294 2.51 -1.86 -22.87
N SER A 295 2.08 -2.21 -24.07
CA SER A 295 2.42 -3.48 -24.72
C SER A 295 3.19 -3.21 -26.02
N ALA A 296 4.08 -4.12 -26.38
CA ALA A 296 4.81 -4.09 -27.65
C ALA A 296 3.89 -4.44 -28.83
N ASP A 297 2.83 -5.20 -28.54
CA ASP A 297 1.78 -5.60 -29.49
C ASP A 297 0.54 -4.69 -29.32
N PRO A 298 0.07 -3.98 -30.36
CA PRO A 298 -1.17 -3.21 -30.31
C PRO A 298 -2.40 -4.15 -30.34
N ASP A 299 -2.87 -4.49 -29.13
CA ASP A 299 -4.09 -5.26 -28.80
C ASP A 299 -4.05 -6.78 -29.03
N PRO A 300 -4.39 -7.55 -27.97
CA PRO A 300 -5.80 -7.96 -27.89
C PRO A 300 -6.40 -7.81 -26.47
N ILE A 301 -7.69 -7.48 -26.44
CA ILE A 301 -8.64 -7.63 -25.31
C ILE A 301 -8.82 -6.41 -24.37
N GLN A 302 -9.46 -5.34 -24.88
CA GLN A 302 -10.48 -4.64 -24.08
C GLN A 302 -11.79 -5.45 -24.07
N ARG A 303 -11.93 -6.41 -23.15
CA ARG A 303 -13.25 -7.01 -22.86
C ARG A 303 -13.99 -6.11 -21.89
N LYS A 304 -14.70 -5.14 -22.47
CA LYS A 304 -15.84 -4.47 -21.87
C LYS A 304 -16.93 -5.54 -21.65
N ARG A 305 -17.10 -6.02 -20.40
CA ARG A 305 -18.24 -6.86 -20.04
C ARG A 305 -19.47 -5.95 -19.97
N THR A 306 -20.20 -5.87 -21.06
CA THR A 306 -21.57 -5.35 -21.10
C THR A 306 -22.44 -6.60 -20.92
N GLU A 307 -23.13 -6.72 -19.79
CA GLU A 307 -24.14 -7.77 -19.62
C GLU A 307 -25.49 -7.27 -20.19
N PRO A 308 -26.25 -8.13 -20.88
CA PRO A 308 -27.67 -7.90 -21.16
C PRO A 308 -28.55 -8.19 -19.94
#